data_AF-A0A959N7W9-F1
#
_entry.id   AF-A0A959N7W9-F1
#
_cell.length_a   1.000
_cell.length_b   1.000
_cell.length_c   1.000
_cell.angle_alpha   90.00
_cell.angle_beta   90.00
_cell.angle_gamma   90.00
#
_symmetry.space_group_name_H-M   'P 1'
#
loop_
_entity.id
_entity.type
_entity.pdbx_description
1 polymer ?
#
loop_
_entity_poly.entity_id
_entity_poly.type
_entity_poly.pdbx_seq_one_letter_code
_entity_poly.pdbx_strand_id
1 'polypeptide(L)'
;MKNMRIFSILFLSVLLTFCGGKSDKDLFDNALSNVDEKKYDEAVVLFEQLVNTNKESELAPKALFECAKIYQGQVVKNLTGKESLLKSVEFYKRIYDEYPKSKEAENSLFMAGFILANDLK
;
A
#
# COMPACT_ATOMS: atom_id res chain seq x y z
N MET A 1 -48.03 0.93 -20.68
CA MET A 1 -46.61 1.37 -20.85
C MET A 1 -46.35 2.72 -20.14
N LYS A 2 -46.48 2.79 -18.81
CA LYS A 2 -46.21 4.04 -18.05
C LYS A 2 -45.25 3.85 -16.87
N ASN A 3 -44.91 2.60 -16.53
CA ASN A 3 -44.15 2.27 -15.31
C ASN A 3 -42.68 1.88 -15.59
N MET A 4 -42.28 1.79 -16.87
CA MET A 4 -40.91 1.39 -17.26
C MET A 4 -39.90 2.54 -17.16
N ARG A 5 -40.35 3.80 -17.21
CA ARG A 5 -39.47 4.98 -17.18
C ARG A 5 -39.02 5.40 -15.78
N ILE A 6 -39.73 4.99 -14.74
CA ILE A 6 -39.42 5.35 -13.35
C ILE A 6 -38.23 4.54 -12.83
N PHE A 7 -38.10 3.28 -13.25
CA PHE A 7 -36.95 2.43 -12.89
C PHE A 7 -35.63 2.92 -13.51
N SER A 8 -35.66 3.55 -14.69
CA SER A 8 -34.45 4.11 -15.33
C SER A 8 -33.94 5.40 -14.67
N ILE A 9 -34.74 6.07 -13.84
CA ILE A 9 -34.33 7.31 -13.15
C ILE A 9 -33.67 6.98 -11.79
N LEU A 10 -34.00 5.85 -11.19
CA LEU A 10 -33.46 5.44 -9.88
C LEU A 10 -32.05 4.85 -9.95
N PHE A 11 -31.60 4.42 -11.12
CA PHE A 11 -30.26 3.81 -11.30
C PHE A 11 -29.15 4.84 -11.55
N LEU A 12 -29.50 6.12 -11.80
CA LEU A 12 -28.55 7.18 -12.12
C LEU A 12 -28.10 8.00 -10.89
N SER A 13 -28.77 7.86 -9.75
CA SER A 13 -28.49 8.65 -8.53
C SER A 13 -27.52 8.01 -7.54
N VAL A 14 -27.04 6.78 -7.78
CA VAL A 14 -26.20 6.04 -6.83
C VAL A 14 -24.69 6.12 -7.17
N LEU A 15 -24.30 6.76 -8.27
CA LEU A 15 -22.90 6.85 -8.70
C LEU A 15 -22.09 8.01 -8.09
N LEU A 16 -22.63 8.74 -7.11
CA LEU A 16 -21.96 9.87 -6.48
C LEU A 16 -21.59 9.63 -5.01
N THR A 17 -21.17 8.42 -4.65
CA THR A 17 -20.25 8.28 -3.50
C THR A 17 -18.83 8.60 -3.97
N PHE A 18 -18.62 9.78 -4.55
CA PHE A 18 -17.29 10.40 -4.62
C PHE A 18 -16.96 10.83 -3.19
N CYS A 19 -16.55 9.87 -2.39
CA CYS A 19 -16.10 10.08 -1.03
C CYS A 19 -14.93 11.06 -1.10
N GLY A 20 -15.04 12.23 -0.45
CA GLY A 20 -13.98 13.25 -0.36
C GLY A 20 -12.76 12.80 0.45
N GLY A 21 -12.27 11.57 0.20
CA GLY A 21 -11.03 11.04 0.75
C GLY A 21 -9.82 11.71 0.10
N LYS A 22 -8.69 11.68 0.82
CA LYS A 22 -7.40 12.12 0.29
C LYS A 22 -7.09 11.35 -0.99
N SER A 23 -6.52 12.02 -2.00
CA SER A 23 -6.08 11.34 -3.21
C SER A 23 -4.96 10.34 -2.89
N ASP A 24 -4.74 9.35 -3.77
CA ASP A 24 -3.61 8.43 -3.66
C ASP A 24 -2.28 9.19 -3.59
N LYS A 25 -2.11 10.24 -4.40
CA LYS A 25 -0.95 11.12 -4.36
C LYS A 25 -0.81 11.84 -3.01
N ASP A 26 -1.89 12.39 -2.45
CA ASP A 26 -1.82 13.06 -1.15
C ASP A 26 -1.46 12.08 -0.03
N LEU A 27 -1.99 10.86 -0.06
CA LEU A 27 -1.62 9.82 0.91
C LEU A 27 -0.14 9.47 0.78
N PHE A 28 0.36 9.30 -0.44
CA PHE A 28 1.75 8.97 -0.71
C PHE A 28 2.70 10.08 -0.26
N ASP A 29 2.43 11.34 -0.64
CA ASP A 29 3.29 12.48 -0.31
C ASP A 29 3.32 12.75 1.20
N ASN A 30 2.17 12.64 1.88
CA ASN A 30 2.11 12.78 3.33
C ASN A 30 2.86 11.63 4.04
N ALA A 31 2.78 10.40 3.51
CA ALA A 31 3.53 9.28 4.04
C ALA A 31 5.05 9.50 3.89
N LEU A 32 5.51 10.00 2.73
CA LEU A 32 6.90 10.38 2.53
C LEU A 32 7.34 11.50 3.48
N SER A 33 6.52 12.52 3.69
CA SER A 33 6.80 13.57 4.69
C SER A 33 6.97 12.98 6.10
N ASN A 34 6.14 11.99 6.47
CA ASN A 34 6.30 11.28 7.73
C ASN A 34 7.61 10.48 7.79
N VAL A 35 8.06 9.87 6.68
CA VAL A 35 9.38 9.20 6.61
C VAL A 35 10.51 10.20 6.86
N ASP A 36 10.47 11.37 6.21
CA ASP A 36 11.47 12.43 6.37
C ASP A 36 11.52 12.96 7.82
N GLU A 37 10.36 13.02 8.47
CA GLU A 37 10.20 13.39 9.89
C GLU A 37 10.47 12.22 10.86
N LYS A 38 10.86 11.03 10.36
CA LYS A 38 11.09 9.80 11.12
C LYS A 38 9.87 9.28 11.90
N LYS A 39 8.68 9.66 11.46
CA LYS A 39 7.36 9.20 11.92
C LYS A 39 6.98 7.92 11.16
N TYR A 40 7.77 6.86 11.36
CA TYR A 40 7.67 5.65 10.54
C TYR A 40 6.38 4.88 10.74
N ASP A 41 5.86 4.86 11.98
CA ASP A 41 4.58 4.21 12.29
C ASP A 41 3.43 4.89 11.52
N GLU A 42 3.42 6.23 11.52
CA GLU A 42 2.43 7.04 10.82
C GLU A 42 2.60 6.98 9.30
N ALA A 43 3.82 6.87 8.80
CA ALA A 43 4.10 6.67 7.37
C ALA A 43 3.51 5.35 6.87
N VAL A 44 3.75 4.24 7.59
CA VAL A 44 3.21 2.92 7.23
C VAL A 44 1.69 2.95 7.18
N VAL A 45 1.02 3.57 8.17
CA VAL A 45 -0.44 3.70 8.18
C VAL A 45 -0.96 4.41 6.92
N LEU A 46 -0.31 5.49 6.50
CA LEU A 46 -0.72 6.23 5.29
C LEU A 46 -0.46 5.47 3.99
N PHE A 47 0.68 4.77 3.89
CA PHE A 47 0.95 3.91 2.75
C PHE A 47 -0.03 2.74 2.65
N GLU A 48 -0.32 2.07 3.76
CA GLU A 48 -1.32 0.98 3.78
C GLU A 48 -2.72 1.50 3.47
N GLN A 49 -3.08 2.70 3.95
CA GLN A 49 -4.33 3.33 3.60
C GLN A 49 -4.44 3.53 2.08
N LEU A 50 -3.39 4.07 1.43
CA LEU A 50 -3.34 4.24 -0.03
C LEU A 50 -3.62 2.93 -0.75
N VAL A 51 -2.92 1.86 -0.37
CA VAL A 51 -3.07 0.55 -1.03
C VAL A 51 -4.49 0.00 -0.82
N ASN A 52 -5.07 0.19 0.36
CA ASN A 52 -6.40 -0.33 0.68
C ASN A 52 -7.52 0.43 -0.02
N THR A 53 -7.39 1.75 -0.19
CA THR A 53 -8.42 2.60 -0.82
C THR A 53 -8.24 2.76 -2.33
N ASN A 54 -7.02 2.58 -2.83
CA ASN A 54 -6.65 2.87 -4.22
C ASN A 54 -5.82 1.72 -4.83
N LYS A 55 -6.34 0.49 -4.77
CA LYS A 55 -5.66 -0.72 -5.25
C LYS A 55 -5.21 -0.67 -6.71
N GLU A 56 -5.89 0.10 -7.58
CA GLU A 56 -5.50 0.22 -8.99
C GLU A 56 -4.48 1.35 -9.25
N SER A 57 -4.10 2.11 -8.21
CA SER A 57 -3.14 3.21 -8.34
C SER A 57 -1.75 2.69 -8.71
N GLU A 58 -1.07 3.39 -9.63
CA GLU A 58 0.35 3.18 -9.90
C GLU A 58 1.26 3.48 -8.69
N LEU A 59 0.73 4.14 -7.65
CA LEU A 59 1.42 4.40 -6.39
C LEU A 59 1.27 3.26 -5.39
N ALA A 60 0.30 2.36 -5.55
CA ALA A 60 0.09 1.25 -4.62
C ALA A 60 1.32 0.32 -4.48
N PRO A 61 1.92 -0.20 -5.57
CA PRO A 61 3.14 -1.02 -5.42
C PRO A 61 4.33 -0.23 -4.84
N LYS A 62 4.42 1.08 -5.11
CA LYS A 62 5.45 1.95 -4.51
C LYS A 62 5.24 2.13 -3.01
N ALA A 63 4.00 2.32 -2.57
CA ALA A 63 3.65 2.47 -1.17
C ALA A 63 3.98 1.21 -0.37
N LEU A 64 3.68 0.02 -0.92
CA LEU A 64 4.11 -1.25 -0.35
C LEU A 64 5.63 -1.38 -0.31
N PHE A 65 6.33 -0.92 -1.35
CA PHE A 65 7.80 -0.96 -1.39
C PHE A 65 8.42 -0.09 -0.29
N GLU A 66 7.86 1.10 -0.04
CA GLU A 66 8.29 1.96 1.05
C GLU A 66 7.98 1.34 2.42
N CYS A 67 6.83 0.69 2.61
CA CYS A 67 6.56 -0.09 3.83
C CYS A 67 7.63 -1.18 4.04
N ALA A 68 7.96 -1.94 2.99
CA ALA A 68 8.96 -2.98 3.05
C ALA A 68 10.33 -2.45 3.47
N LYS A 69 10.76 -1.29 2.94
CA LYS A 69 12.01 -0.60 3.32
C LYS A 69 12.00 -0.11 4.76
N ILE A 70 10.90 0.46 5.23
CA ILE A 70 10.73 0.92 6.62
C ILE A 70 10.92 -0.27 7.57
N TYR A 71 10.25 -1.38 7.30
CA TYR A 71 10.40 -2.60 8.09
C TYR A 71 11.79 -3.24 7.94
N GLN A 72 12.40 -3.19 6.76
CA GLN A 72 13.78 -3.65 6.56
C GLN A 72 14.77 -2.84 7.39
N GLY A 73 14.56 -1.53 7.49
CA GLY A 73 15.37 -0.62 8.29
C GLY A 73 15.22 -0.80 9.80
N GLN A 74 14.28 -1.64 10.27
CA GLN A 74 14.03 -1.92 11.68
C GLN A 74 13.77 -0.65 12.53
N VAL A 75 13.10 0.34 11.92
CA VAL A 75 12.84 1.64 12.55
C VAL A 75 11.43 1.77 13.15
N VAL A 76 10.56 0.78 12.92
CA VAL A 76 9.22 0.69 13.50
C VAL A 76 9.31 0.30 14.98
N LYS A 77 8.53 0.95 15.84
CA LYS A 77 8.63 0.75 17.29
C LYS A 77 7.98 -0.57 17.71
N ASN A 78 8.40 -1.06 18.88
CA ASN A 78 7.82 -2.24 19.55
C ASN A 78 7.88 -3.55 18.74
N LEU A 79 8.84 -3.67 17.83
CA LEU A 79 9.14 -4.91 17.11
C LEU A 79 10.58 -5.34 17.39
N THR A 80 10.80 -6.64 17.51
CA THR A 80 12.15 -7.19 17.40
C THR A 80 12.67 -7.05 15.97
N GLY A 81 14.00 -7.05 15.79
CA GLY A 81 14.59 -7.03 14.45
C GLY A 81 14.08 -8.16 13.55
N LYS A 82 13.89 -9.36 14.12
CA LYS A 82 13.32 -10.51 13.41
C LYS A 82 11.88 -10.27 12.94
N GLU A 83 11.01 -9.75 13.81
CA GLU A 83 9.62 -9.45 13.44
C GLU A 83 9.55 -8.35 12.37
N SER A 84 10.41 -7.34 12.48
CA SER A 84 10.49 -6.27 11.48
C SER A 84 10.93 -6.82 10.12
N LEU A 85 11.95 -7.67 10.08
CA LEU A 85 12.40 -8.30 8.83
C LEU A 85 11.35 -9.25 8.24
N LEU A 86 10.61 -10.00 9.07
CA LEU A 86 9.50 -10.82 8.58
C LEU A 86 8.40 -9.99 7.94
N LYS A 87 8.04 -8.84 8.53
CA LYS A 87 7.11 -7.88 7.92
C LYS A 87 7.67 -7.30 6.62
N SER A 88 8.95 -6.96 6.56
CA SER A 88 9.58 -6.49 5.32
C SER A 88 9.41 -7.50 4.18
N VAL A 89 9.69 -8.78 4.45
CA VAL A 89 9.50 -9.89 3.51
C VAL A 89 8.03 -10.01 3.08
N GLU A 90 7.09 -9.90 4.02
CA GLU A 90 5.64 -9.91 3.73
C GLU A 90 5.25 -8.82 2.72
N PHE A 91 5.65 -7.57 2.96
CA PHE A 91 5.36 -6.46 2.05
C PHE A 91 6.02 -6.65 0.68
N TYR A 92 7.28 -7.10 0.64
CA TYR A 92 7.96 -7.36 -0.63
C TYR A 92 7.28 -8.46 -1.46
N LYS A 93 6.86 -9.57 -0.82
CA LYS A 93 6.12 -10.63 -1.51
C LYS A 93 4.77 -10.14 -2.01
N ARG A 94 4.07 -9.36 -1.19
CA ARG A 94 2.76 -8.79 -1.52
C ARG A 94 2.80 -7.93 -2.79
N ILE A 95 3.90 -7.21 -3.06
CA ILE A 95 4.06 -6.45 -4.31
C ILE A 95 4.07 -7.39 -5.52
N TYR A 96 4.82 -8.49 -5.46
CA TYR A 96 4.85 -9.47 -6.56
C TYR A 96 3.51 -10.18 -6.73
N ASP A 97 2.85 -10.55 -5.63
CA ASP A 97 1.58 -11.30 -5.66
C ASP A 97 0.40 -10.43 -6.13
N GLU A 98 0.30 -9.18 -5.68
CA GLU A 98 -0.80 -8.27 -6.01
C GLU A 98 -0.53 -7.42 -7.25
N TYR A 99 0.73 -7.07 -7.53
CA TYR A 99 1.14 -6.16 -8.61
C TYR A 99 2.24 -6.76 -9.51
N PRO A 100 2.08 -7.98 -10.05
CA PRO A 100 3.16 -8.71 -10.74
C PRO A 100 3.71 -8.01 -12.00
N LYS A 101 3.01 -7.01 -12.53
CA LYS A 101 3.42 -6.23 -13.71
C LYS A 101 4.01 -4.85 -13.36
N SER A 102 4.08 -4.49 -12.08
CA SER A 102 4.66 -3.21 -11.68
C SER A 102 6.19 -3.24 -11.82
N LYS A 103 6.80 -2.05 -11.84
CA LYS A 103 8.26 -1.92 -11.92
C LYS A 103 8.96 -2.42 -10.64
N GLU A 104 8.24 -2.46 -9.54
CA GLU A 104 8.72 -2.86 -8.22
C GLU A 104 8.69 -4.39 -8.01
N ALA A 105 7.89 -5.13 -8.78
CA ALA A 105 7.58 -6.54 -8.52
C ALA A 105 8.81 -7.48 -8.48
N GLU A 106 9.60 -7.51 -9.56
CA GLU A 106 10.75 -8.42 -9.66
C GLU A 106 11.81 -8.14 -8.59
N ASN A 107 12.14 -6.85 -8.40
CA ASN A 107 13.10 -6.43 -7.37
C ASN A 107 12.59 -6.76 -5.96
N SER A 108 11.29 -6.57 -5.70
CA SER A 108 10.68 -6.90 -4.40
C SER A 108 10.81 -8.40 -4.10
N LEU A 109 10.51 -9.26 -5.07
CA LEU A 109 10.65 -10.70 -4.88
C LEU A 109 12.11 -11.11 -4.60
N PHE A 110 13.06 -10.49 -5.30
CA PHE A 110 14.49 -10.68 -5.01
C PHE A 110 14.82 -10.26 -3.56
N MET A 111 14.38 -9.08 -3.12
CA MET A 111 14.65 -8.59 -1.77
C MET A 111 14.03 -9.48 -0.68
N ALA A 112 12.83 -10.00 -0.90
CA ALA A 112 12.22 -10.98 0.01
C ALA A 112 13.12 -12.22 0.18
N GLY A 113 13.60 -12.79 -0.93
CA GLY A 113 14.52 -13.92 -0.91
C GLY A 113 15.87 -13.58 -0.25
N PHE A 114 16.41 -12.39 -0.52
CA PHE A 114 17.65 -11.91 0.06
C PHE A 114 17.58 -11.83 1.59
N ILE A 115 16.52 -11.21 2.14
CA ILE A 115 16.34 -11.08 3.59
C ILE A 115 16.17 -12.46 4.23
N LEU A 116 15.37 -13.33 3.62
CA LEU A 116 15.17 -14.70 4.11
C LEU A 116 16.48 -15.50 4.18
N ALA A 117 17.35 -15.35 3.18
CA ALA A 117 18.58 -16.13 3.08
C ALA A 117 19.73 -15.58 3.95
N ASN A 118 19.77 -14.26 4.18
CA ASN A 118 20.92 -13.61 4.82
C ASN A 118 20.62 -13.10 6.24
N ASP A 119 19.43 -12.57 6.49
CA ASP A 119 19.11 -11.90 7.76
C ASP A 119 18.25 -12.77 8.69
N LEU A 120 17.46 -13.71 8.14
CA LEU A 120 16.49 -14.53 8.87
C LEU A 120 16.82 -16.04 8.93
N LYS A 121 18.03 -16.41 8.53
CA LYS A 121 18.50 -17.80 8.47
C LYS A 121 18.61 -18.47 9.85
#